data_AF-A0A0Q9EL30-F1
#
_entry.id   AF-A0A0Q9EL30-F1
#
_cell.length_a   1.000
_cell.length_b   1.000
_cell.length_c   1.000
_cell.angle_alpha   90.00
_cell.angle_beta   90.00
_cell.angle_gamma   90.00
#
_symmetry.space_group_name_H-M   'P 1'
#
loop_
_entity.id
_entity.type
_entity.pdbx_description
1 polymer ?
#
loop_
_entity_poly.entity_id
_entity_poly.type
_entity_poly.pdbx_seq_one_letter_code
_entity_poly.pdbx_strand_id
1 'polypeptide(L)'
;MKPFAFAAALVAGLALSGPAAAALPTDAEVAQIQQLLGFDVAIERVIAGKIDKSEAFERLSEQERGCIKGELLPRFKTSMLDSFRSLFGDGETIAAWKSFGQTKGGAKFVAGMREQVKANIDNAVDGTPMAEPVQFFKDMEADEMLQVVEFMQSPAGKVLERDFPDADVSPAQLEELGQRVSQRCGVEMPKA
;
A
#
# COMPACT_ATOMS: atom_id res chain seq x y z
N MET A 1 56.51 -31.86 42.46
CA MET A 1 55.85 -30.55 42.39
C MET A 1 55.63 -30.21 40.93
N LYS A 2 54.37 -30.09 40.48
CA LYS A 2 53.95 -29.73 39.12
C LYS A 2 53.51 -28.25 39.11
N PRO A 3 53.80 -27.52 38.03
CA PRO A 3 52.76 -26.68 37.41
C PRO A 3 52.68 -26.97 35.90
N PHE A 4 51.57 -27.52 35.40
CA PHE A 4 50.37 -26.83 34.90
C PHE A 4 50.60 -26.08 33.58
N ALA A 5 50.35 -26.82 32.50
CA ALA A 5 50.09 -26.30 31.17
C ALA A 5 48.67 -25.72 31.13
N PHE A 6 48.52 -24.46 30.74
CA PHE A 6 47.25 -23.87 30.32
C PHE A 6 47.51 -22.95 29.13
N ALA A 7 47.50 -23.54 27.93
CA ALA A 7 47.25 -22.83 26.69
C ALA A 7 45.81 -23.19 26.28
N ALA A 8 44.84 -22.44 26.78
CA ALA A 8 43.44 -22.59 26.40
C ALA A 8 43.11 -21.56 25.31
N ALA A 9 42.74 -22.09 24.17
CA ALA A 9 42.38 -21.43 22.93
C ALA A 9 41.34 -20.30 23.11
N LEU A 10 41.64 -19.15 22.51
CA LEU A 10 40.78 -17.97 22.47
C LEU A 10 40.53 -17.60 21.00
N VAL A 11 39.96 -18.54 20.22
CA VAL A 11 39.59 -18.33 18.81
C VAL A 11 38.36 -19.18 18.46
N ALA A 12 37.17 -18.78 18.92
CA ALA A 12 35.90 -19.32 18.42
C ALA A 12 34.72 -18.40 18.84
N GLY A 13 34.68 -17.18 18.29
CA GLY A 13 33.59 -16.24 18.58
C GLY A 13 33.31 -15.24 17.46
N LEU A 14 33.75 -15.53 16.24
CA LEU A 14 33.49 -14.72 15.04
C LEU A 14 32.84 -15.63 13.99
N ALA A 15 31.67 -16.15 14.32
CA ALA A 15 30.86 -16.88 13.35
C ALA A 15 29.44 -16.34 13.39
N LEU A 16 29.04 -15.74 12.25
CA LEU A 16 27.65 -15.51 11.82
C LEU A 16 26.98 -14.20 12.27
N SER A 17 27.65 -13.06 12.13
CA SER A 17 26.95 -11.80 11.80
C SER A 17 26.80 -11.71 10.27
N GLY A 18 26.09 -12.68 9.69
CA GLY A 18 25.60 -12.53 8.31
C GLY A 18 24.58 -11.39 8.28
N PRO A 19 24.49 -10.59 7.21
CA PRO A 19 23.40 -9.64 7.07
C PRO A 19 22.10 -10.44 7.16
N ALA A 20 21.30 -10.17 8.20
CA ALA A 20 19.95 -10.70 8.26
C ALA A 20 19.26 -10.18 7.00
N ALA A 21 18.97 -11.08 6.06
CA ALA A 21 18.20 -10.70 4.88
C ALA A 21 16.87 -10.15 5.39
N ALA A 22 16.62 -8.88 5.13
CA ALA A 22 15.38 -8.23 5.55
C ALA A 22 14.22 -9.05 4.98
N ALA A 23 13.38 -9.59 5.86
CA ALA A 23 12.30 -10.47 5.45
C ALA A 23 11.30 -9.68 4.60
N LEU A 24 10.81 -10.31 3.53
CA LEU A 24 9.72 -9.75 2.74
C LEU A 24 8.50 -9.52 3.65
N PRO A 25 7.73 -8.44 3.43
CA PRO A 25 6.52 -8.20 4.19
C PRO A 25 5.50 -9.32 4.05
N THR A 26 4.88 -9.68 5.16
CA THR A 26 3.70 -10.55 5.18
C THR A 26 2.47 -9.79 4.69
N ASP A 27 1.46 -10.52 4.19
CA ASP A 27 0.19 -9.92 3.73
C ASP A 27 -0.50 -9.10 4.82
N ALA A 28 -0.39 -9.54 6.08
CA ALA A 28 -0.94 -8.82 7.22
C ALA A 28 -0.24 -7.48 7.47
N GLU A 29 1.09 -7.42 7.32
CA GLU A 29 1.86 -6.18 7.43
C GLU A 29 1.53 -5.22 6.30
N VAL A 30 1.41 -5.74 5.07
CA VAL A 30 1.02 -4.95 3.90
C VAL A 30 -0.39 -4.38 4.07
N ALA A 31 -1.35 -5.18 4.53
CA ALA A 31 -2.71 -4.72 4.79
C ALA A 31 -2.76 -3.61 5.87
N GLN A 32 -1.93 -3.71 6.91
CA GLN A 32 -1.84 -2.68 7.95
C GLN A 32 -1.30 -1.36 7.41
N ILE A 33 -0.30 -1.38 6.52
CA ILE A 33 0.24 -0.15 5.95
C ILE A 33 -0.72 0.48 4.94
N GLN A 34 -1.43 -0.33 4.15
CA GLN A 34 -2.54 0.15 3.31
C GLN A 34 -3.61 0.84 4.15
N GLN A 35 -4.01 0.21 5.26
CA GLN A 35 -4.95 0.80 6.19
C GLN A 35 -4.40 2.10 6.77
N LEU A 36 -3.15 2.15 7.25
CA LEU A 36 -2.53 3.35 7.82
C LEU A 36 -2.63 4.53 6.84
N LEU A 37 -2.28 4.30 5.58
CA LEU A 37 -2.24 5.30 4.51
C LEU A 37 -3.61 5.59 3.86
N GLY A 38 -4.67 4.85 4.21
CA GLY A 38 -6.04 5.10 3.73
C GLY A 38 -6.38 4.44 2.40
N PHE A 39 -5.65 3.39 2.01
CA PHE A 39 -5.87 2.63 0.77
C PHE A 39 -6.79 1.42 0.93
N ASP A 40 -7.14 1.05 2.17
CA ASP A 40 -7.99 -0.09 2.50
C ASP A 40 -9.38 -0.02 1.85
N VAL A 41 -9.97 1.18 1.77
CA VAL A 41 -11.28 1.42 1.12
C VAL A 41 -11.17 1.97 -0.31
N ALA A 42 -9.96 2.32 -0.74
CA ALA A 42 -9.74 3.01 -2.00
C ALA A 42 -10.13 2.17 -3.21
N ILE A 43 -9.70 0.91 -3.23
CA ILE A 43 -9.93 0.00 -4.36
C ILE A 43 -11.42 -0.24 -4.57
N GLU A 44 -12.15 -0.53 -3.49
CA GLU A 44 -13.60 -0.78 -3.55
C GLU A 44 -14.34 0.44 -4.09
N ARG A 45 -13.99 1.64 -3.62
CA ARG A 45 -14.62 2.88 -4.06
C ARG A 45 -14.29 3.23 -5.50
N VAL A 46 -13.04 3.04 -5.94
CA VAL A 46 -12.64 3.29 -7.34
C VAL A 46 -13.34 2.33 -8.28
N ILE A 47 -13.37 1.03 -7.97
CA ILE A 47 -14.04 0.03 -8.82
C ILE A 47 -15.54 0.29 -8.87
N ALA A 48 -16.17 0.51 -7.70
CA ALA A 48 -17.59 0.82 -7.65
C ALA A 48 -17.91 2.10 -8.43
N GLY A 49 -17.14 3.16 -8.20
CA GLY A 49 -17.25 4.42 -8.91
C GLY A 49 -17.13 4.31 -10.42
N LYS A 50 -16.10 3.61 -10.91
CA LYS A 50 -15.90 3.42 -12.35
C LYS A 50 -17.01 2.61 -13.00
N ILE A 51 -17.59 1.64 -12.31
CA ILE A 51 -18.68 0.81 -12.86
C ILE A 51 -20.02 1.53 -12.75
N ASP A 52 -20.33 2.12 -11.60
CA ASP A 52 -21.65 2.68 -11.32
C ASP A 52 -21.87 4.02 -12.06
N LYS A 53 -20.80 4.66 -12.56
CA LYS A 53 -20.86 5.97 -13.24
C LYS A 53 -20.42 5.95 -14.69
N SER A 54 -19.93 4.83 -15.20
CA SER A 54 -19.53 4.74 -16.59
C SER A 54 -20.74 4.49 -17.48
N GLU A 55 -20.88 5.30 -18.53
CA GLU A 55 -21.89 5.14 -19.57
C GLU A 55 -21.87 3.73 -20.19
N ALA A 56 -20.70 3.08 -20.21
CA ALA A 56 -20.53 1.73 -20.75
C ALA A 56 -21.30 0.66 -19.96
N PHE A 57 -21.58 0.89 -18.67
CA PHE A 57 -22.26 -0.04 -17.77
C PHE A 57 -23.70 0.40 -17.43
N GLU A 58 -24.20 1.50 -18.01
CA GLU A 58 -25.55 2.02 -17.75
C GLU A 58 -26.66 1.04 -18.13
N ARG A 59 -26.43 0.26 -19.19
CA ARG A 59 -27.41 -0.72 -19.70
C ARG A 59 -27.54 -1.97 -18.83
N LEU A 60 -26.61 -2.18 -17.90
CA LEU A 60 -26.65 -3.30 -16.99
C LEU A 60 -27.58 -3.01 -15.81
N SER A 61 -28.16 -4.04 -15.23
CA SER A 61 -28.86 -3.97 -13.95
C SER A 61 -27.88 -3.75 -12.79
N GLU A 62 -28.39 -3.33 -11.63
CA GLU A 62 -27.59 -3.24 -10.41
C GLU A 62 -26.99 -4.59 -10.00
N GLN A 63 -27.72 -5.68 -10.23
CA GLN A 63 -27.24 -7.03 -9.94
C GLN A 63 -26.06 -7.43 -10.83
N GLU A 64 -26.13 -7.13 -12.13
CA GLU A 64 -25.06 -7.40 -13.08
C GLU A 64 -23.83 -6.53 -12.77
N ARG A 65 -24.00 -5.23 -12.54
CA ARG A 65 -22.91 -4.35 -12.07
C ARG A 65 -22.29 -4.86 -10.77
N GLY A 66 -23.11 -5.32 -9.83
CA GLY A 66 -22.68 -5.92 -8.57
C GLY A 66 -21.82 -7.16 -8.78
N CYS A 67 -22.23 -8.06 -9.68
CA CYS A 67 -21.45 -9.25 -10.02
C CYS A 67 -20.09 -8.89 -10.64
N ILE A 68 -20.07 -7.96 -11.60
CA ILE A 68 -18.82 -7.50 -12.23
C ILE A 68 -17.86 -6.93 -11.17
N LYS A 69 -18.36 -6.07 -10.27
CA LYS A 69 -17.58 -5.53 -9.15
C LYS A 69 -16.97 -6.65 -8.30
N GLY A 70 -17.76 -7.68 -7.99
CA GLY A 70 -17.33 -8.86 -7.22
C GLY A 70 -16.22 -9.68 -7.90
N GLU A 71 -16.27 -9.82 -9.22
CA GLU A 71 -15.22 -10.54 -9.99
C GLU A 71 -13.92 -9.73 -10.13
N LEU A 72 -14.01 -8.39 -10.23
CA LEU A 72 -12.84 -7.53 -10.38
C LEU A 72 -12.08 -7.34 -9.06
N LEU A 73 -12.82 -7.14 -7.97
CA LEU A 73 -12.25 -6.68 -6.70
C LEU A 73 -11.09 -7.55 -6.17
N PRO A 74 -11.15 -8.90 -6.18
CA PRO A 74 -10.06 -9.73 -5.68
C PRO A 74 -8.74 -9.54 -6.43
N ARG A 75 -8.80 -9.35 -7.76
CA ARG A 75 -7.61 -9.21 -8.61
C ARG A 75 -6.92 -7.86 -8.35
N PHE A 76 -7.70 -6.79 -8.26
CA PHE A 76 -7.19 -5.47 -7.89
C PHE A 76 -6.64 -5.44 -6.46
N LYS A 77 -7.33 -6.07 -5.49
CA LYS A 77 -6.82 -6.19 -4.11
C LYS A 77 -5.46 -6.90 -4.06
N THR A 78 -5.33 -8.02 -4.78
CA THR A 78 -4.07 -8.77 -4.85
C THR A 78 -2.95 -7.92 -5.48
N SER A 79 -3.23 -7.28 -6.63
CA SER A 79 -2.25 -6.42 -7.28
C SER A 79 -1.82 -5.25 -6.39
N MET A 80 -2.75 -4.64 -5.65
CA MET A 80 -2.40 -3.56 -4.72
C MET A 80 -1.54 -4.06 -3.57
N LEU A 81 -1.83 -5.25 -3.01
CA LEU A 81 -0.97 -5.86 -1.99
C LEU A 81 0.45 -6.08 -2.54
N ASP A 82 0.58 -6.59 -3.75
CA ASP A 82 1.88 -6.81 -4.39
C ASP A 82 2.63 -5.50 -4.64
N SER A 83 1.94 -4.46 -5.12
CA SER A 83 2.50 -3.12 -5.30
C SER A 83 3.01 -2.53 -3.99
N PHE A 84 2.25 -2.62 -2.89
CA PHE A 84 2.71 -2.17 -1.59
C PHE A 84 3.87 -3.00 -1.06
N ARG A 85 3.86 -4.32 -1.27
CA ARG A 85 4.98 -5.18 -0.89
C ARG A 85 6.27 -4.77 -1.61
N SER A 86 6.19 -4.50 -2.92
CA SER A 86 7.32 -4.01 -3.71
C SER A 86 7.76 -2.61 -3.27
N LEU A 87 6.82 -1.72 -3.02
CA LEU A 87 7.09 -0.33 -2.65
C LEU A 87 7.81 -0.23 -1.30
N PHE A 88 7.39 -1.01 -0.31
CA PHE A 88 7.99 -1.01 1.03
C PHE A 88 9.23 -1.91 1.12
N GLY A 89 9.32 -2.95 0.29
CA GLY A 89 10.49 -3.82 0.16
C GLY A 89 10.67 -4.82 1.29
N ASP A 90 10.57 -4.40 2.55
CA ASP A 90 10.81 -5.22 3.74
C ASP A 90 9.90 -4.87 4.92
N GLY A 91 9.80 -5.82 5.87
CA GLY A 91 9.01 -5.66 7.08
C GLY A 91 9.53 -4.58 8.04
N GLU A 92 10.83 -4.29 8.04
CA GLU A 92 11.43 -3.26 8.90
C GLU A 92 10.94 -1.87 8.51
N THR A 93 10.85 -1.61 7.21
CA THR A 93 10.31 -0.37 6.65
C THR A 93 8.85 -0.19 7.06
N ILE A 94 8.01 -1.24 6.96
CA ILE A 94 6.63 -1.18 7.42
C ILE A 94 6.55 -0.92 8.93
N ALA A 95 7.38 -1.60 9.74
CA ALA A 95 7.42 -1.40 11.18
C ALA A 95 7.83 0.04 11.55
N ALA A 96 8.77 0.64 10.82
CA ALA A 96 9.18 2.03 10.99
C ALA A 96 8.04 3.01 10.68
N TRP A 97 7.31 2.80 9.58
CA TRP A 97 6.13 3.59 9.24
C TRP A 97 5.01 3.49 10.29
N LYS A 98 4.76 2.28 10.81
CA LYS A 98 3.80 2.07 11.89
C LYS A 98 4.22 2.79 13.17
N SER A 99 5.49 2.70 13.54
CA SER A 99 6.03 3.37 14.73
C SER A 99 5.97 4.89 14.58
N PHE A 100 6.32 5.41 13.40
CA PHE A 100 6.19 6.82 13.08
C PHE A 100 4.74 7.31 13.18
N GLY A 101 3.79 6.59 12.59
CA GLY A 101 2.36 6.91 12.65
C GLY A 101 1.78 6.94 14.07
N GLN A 102 2.48 6.41 15.07
CA GLN A 102 2.10 6.46 16.48
C GLN A 102 2.68 7.68 17.23
N THR A 103 3.63 8.41 16.62
CA THR A 103 4.11 9.69 17.16
C THR A 103 3.08 10.80 16.90
N LYS A 104 3.15 11.91 17.63
CA LYS A 104 2.20 13.03 17.42
C LYS A 104 2.32 13.64 16.02
N GLY A 105 3.56 13.91 15.58
CA GLY A 105 3.83 14.43 14.25
C GLY A 105 3.45 13.43 13.15
N GLY A 106 3.82 12.16 13.32
CA GLY A 106 3.48 11.12 12.34
C GLY A 106 1.99 10.84 12.23
N ALA A 107 1.24 10.87 13.34
CA ALA A 107 -0.22 10.73 13.30
C ALA A 107 -0.88 11.86 12.49
N LYS A 108 -0.46 13.12 12.69
CA LYS A 108 -0.95 14.27 11.92
C LYS A 108 -0.56 14.17 10.44
N PHE A 109 0.70 13.81 10.16
CA PHE A 109 1.17 13.62 8.79
C PHE A 109 0.40 12.52 8.04
N VAL A 110 0.22 11.36 8.68
CA VAL A 110 -0.57 10.25 8.14
C VAL A 110 -2.03 10.63 7.94
N ALA A 111 -2.64 11.39 8.86
CA ALA A 111 -3.99 11.90 8.69
C ALA A 111 -4.11 12.77 7.43
N GLY A 112 -3.15 13.66 7.19
CA GLY A 112 -3.07 14.45 5.96
C GLY A 112 -2.93 13.60 4.70
N MET A 113 -2.11 12.54 4.73
CA MET A 113 -1.99 11.63 3.58
C MET A 113 -3.31 10.92 3.28
N ARG A 114 -4.01 10.43 4.32
CA ARG A 114 -5.32 9.79 4.16
C ARG A 114 -6.34 10.75 3.55
N GLU A 115 -6.32 12.01 3.98
CA GLU A 115 -7.18 13.05 3.42
C GLU A 115 -6.87 13.28 1.93
N GLN A 116 -5.59 13.39 1.56
CA GLN A 116 -5.19 13.53 0.16
C GLN A 116 -5.59 12.32 -0.69
N VAL A 117 -5.38 11.10 -0.19
CA VAL A 117 -5.79 9.85 -0.86
C VAL A 117 -7.29 9.85 -1.09
N LYS A 118 -8.07 10.16 -0.04
CA LYS A 118 -9.53 10.27 -0.15
C LYS A 118 -9.95 11.33 -1.18
N ALA A 119 -9.35 12.53 -1.15
CA ALA A 119 -9.67 13.60 -2.09
C ALA A 119 -9.36 13.20 -3.54
N ASN A 120 -8.25 12.49 -3.78
CA ASN A 120 -7.90 11.98 -5.10
C ASN A 120 -8.92 10.94 -5.60
N ILE A 121 -9.38 10.05 -4.72
CA ILE A 121 -10.41 9.06 -5.04
C ILE A 121 -11.75 9.75 -5.35
N ASP A 122 -12.15 10.71 -4.51
CA ASP A 122 -13.38 11.49 -4.72
C ASP A 122 -13.32 12.29 -6.04
N ASN A 123 -12.16 12.83 -6.40
CA ASN A 123 -11.99 13.48 -7.70
C ASN A 123 -12.10 12.47 -8.86
N ALA A 124 -11.40 11.35 -8.77
CA ALA A 124 -11.38 10.33 -9.82
C ALA A 124 -12.73 9.63 -10.03
N VAL A 125 -13.52 9.49 -8.96
CA VAL A 125 -14.82 8.80 -8.97
C VAL A 125 -15.99 9.76 -9.10
N ASP A 126 -15.97 10.86 -8.35
CA ASP A 126 -17.10 11.78 -8.23
C ASP A 126 -16.95 13.03 -9.09
N GLY A 127 -15.80 13.24 -9.75
CA GLY A 127 -15.50 14.49 -10.44
C GLY A 127 -15.47 15.69 -9.48
N THR A 128 -15.40 15.43 -8.17
CA THR A 128 -15.33 16.46 -7.15
C THR A 128 -14.02 17.21 -7.37
N PRO A 129 -14.01 18.55 -7.47
CA PRO A 129 -12.77 19.31 -7.61
C PRO A 129 -11.76 18.87 -6.55
N MET A 130 -10.50 18.66 -6.94
CA MET A 130 -9.46 18.34 -5.97
C MET A 130 -9.47 19.40 -4.87
N ALA A 131 -9.49 18.94 -3.62
CA ALA A 131 -9.33 19.84 -2.49
C ALA A 131 -7.98 20.59 -2.61
N GLU A 132 -7.90 21.75 -1.97
CA GLU A 132 -6.63 22.47 -1.80
C GLU A 132 -5.55 21.49 -1.33
N PRO A 133 -4.29 21.64 -1.81
CA PRO A 133 -3.20 20.75 -1.42
C PRO A 133 -3.14 20.62 0.11
N VAL A 134 -3.11 19.38 0.60
CA VAL A 134 -3.05 19.13 2.04
C VAL A 134 -1.81 19.83 2.60
N GLN A 135 -2.05 20.75 3.53
CA GLN A 135 -0.97 21.45 4.22
C GLN A 135 -0.47 20.56 5.36
N PHE A 136 0.38 19.58 5.04
CA PHE A 136 0.86 18.55 5.98
C PHE A 136 1.43 19.10 7.28
N PHE A 137 2.03 20.29 7.25
CA PHE A 137 2.69 20.90 8.40
C PHE A 137 1.84 21.97 9.10
N LYS A 138 0.64 22.24 8.59
CA LYS A 138 -0.27 23.20 9.20
C LYS A 138 -0.70 22.66 10.56
N ASP A 139 -0.71 23.55 11.56
CA ASP A 139 -1.11 23.23 12.93
C ASP A 139 -0.24 22.15 13.63
N MET A 140 1.00 21.94 13.15
CA MET A 140 2.02 21.15 13.86
C MET A 140 2.86 22.04 14.77
N GLU A 141 3.09 21.55 16.00
CA GLU A 141 4.08 22.13 16.91
C GLU A 141 5.51 21.81 16.43
N ALA A 142 6.50 22.54 16.96
CA ALA A 142 7.89 22.40 16.51
C ALA A 142 8.47 20.99 16.75
N ASP A 143 8.12 20.34 17.86
CA ASP A 143 8.55 18.98 18.19
C ASP A 143 7.88 17.92 17.29
N GLU A 144 6.62 18.15 16.90
CA GLU A 144 5.89 17.31 15.96
C GLU A 144 6.47 17.42 14.55
N MET A 145 6.79 18.64 14.11
CA MET A 145 7.43 18.88 12.82
C MET A 145 8.81 18.21 12.75
N LEU A 146 9.59 18.27 13.84
CA LEU A 146 10.88 17.61 13.91
C LEU A 146 10.75 16.08 13.74
N GLN A 147 9.75 15.45 14.38
CA GLN A 147 9.48 14.02 14.21
C GLN A 147 9.21 13.66 12.74
N VAL A 148 8.46 14.50 12.03
CA VAL A 148 8.19 14.29 10.60
C VAL A 148 9.47 14.44 9.78
N VAL A 149 10.24 15.50 10.00
CA VAL A 149 11.50 15.73 9.27
C VAL A 149 12.52 14.62 9.52
N GLU A 150 12.69 14.19 10.77
CA GLU A 150 13.57 13.07 11.12
C GLU A 150 13.14 11.77 10.42
N PHE A 151 11.84 11.49 10.39
CA PHE A 151 11.31 10.32 9.69
C PHE A 151 11.53 10.41 8.18
N MET A 152 11.28 11.56 7.57
CA MET A 152 11.49 11.79 6.12
C MET A 152 12.96 11.62 5.71
N GLN A 153 13.90 11.92 6.61
CA GLN A 153 15.33 11.72 6.38
C GLN A 153 15.79 10.27 6.63
N SER A 154 14.95 9.44 7.23
CA SER A 154 15.26 8.04 7.51
C SER A 154 15.22 7.17 6.24
N PRO A 155 15.88 5.99 6.24
CA PRO A 155 15.75 5.03 5.14
C PRO A 155 14.29 4.64 4.83
N ALA A 156 13.42 4.58 5.84
CA ALA A 156 12.01 4.23 5.67
C ALA A 156 11.19 5.34 5.01
N GLY A 157 11.55 6.62 5.24
CA GLY A 157 10.91 7.78 4.62
C GLY A 157 11.11 7.84 3.11
N LYS A 158 12.22 7.28 2.60
CA LYS A 158 12.54 7.21 1.17
C LYS A 158 11.55 6.39 0.35
N VAL A 159 10.66 5.64 0.98
CA VAL A 159 9.53 5.00 0.29
C VAL A 159 8.68 6.03 -0.47
N LEU A 160 8.55 7.26 0.03
CA LEU A 160 7.79 8.33 -0.63
C LEU A 160 8.46 8.88 -1.90
N GLU A 161 9.74 8.62 -2.10
CA GLU A 161 10.47 9.02 -3.31
C GLU A 161 10.33 7.98 -4.43
N ARG A 162 9.77 6.81 -4.12
CA ARG A 162 9.58 5.72 -5.09
C ARG A 162 8.27 5.91 -5.83
N ASP A 163 8.31 5.66 -7.13
CA ASP A 163 7.09 5.57 -7.92
C ASP A 163 6.28 4.35 -7.47
N PHE A 164 4.95 4.54 -7.39
CA PHE A 164 4.06 3.42 -7.19
C PHE A 164 4.17 2.51 -8.43
N PRO A 165 4.45 1.21 -8.27
CA PRO A 165 4.67 0.35 -9.42
C PRO A 165 3.40 0.27 -10.26
N ASP A 166 3.57 0.47 -11.56
CA ASP A 166 2.48 0.36 -12.52
C ASP A 166 1.88 -1.05 -12.45
N ALA A 167 0.57 -1.11 -12.29
CA ALA A 167 -0.18 -2.35 -12.43
C ALA A 167 -0.36 -2.62 -13.93
N ASP A 168 0.68 -3.09 -14.60
CA ASP A 168 0.61 -3.48 -16.01
C ASP A 168 -0.31 -4.69 -16.16
N VAL A 169 -1.55 -4.44 -16.56
CA VAL A 169 -2.50 -5.49 -16.91
C VAL A 169 -2.30 -5.82 -18.39
N SER A 170 -1.72 -7.00 -18.65
CA SER A 170 -1.53 -7.47 -20.02
C SER A 170 -2.86 -7.68 -20.76
N PRO A 171 -2.88 -7.58 -22.10
CA PRO A 171 -4.09 -7.86 -22.89
C PRO A 171 -4.70 -9.24 -22.60
N ALA A 172 -3.86 -10.25 -22.38
CA ALA A 172 -4.30 -11.61 -22.04
C ALA A 172 -5.03 -11.65 -20.68
N GLN A 173 -4.57 -10.89 -19.69
CA GLN A 173 -5.23 -10.79 -18.39
C GLN A 173 -6.58 -10.06 -18.50
N LEU A 174 -6.68 -9.04 -19.35
CA LEU A 174 -7.95 -8.35 -19.63
C LEU A 174 -8.95 -9.28 -20.34
N GLU A 175 -8.48 -10.08 -21.30
CA GLU A 175 -9.31 -11.06 -21.99
C GLU A 175 -9.82 -12.16 -21.04
N GLU A 176 -8.93 -12.73 -20.22
CA GLU A 176 -9.30 -13.73 -19.21
C GLU A 176 -10.34 -13.17 -18.23
N LEU A 177 -10.18 -11.92 -17.83
CA LEU A 177 -11.12 -11.23 -16.97
C LEU A 177 -12.48 -11.05 -17.65
N GLY A 178 -12.50 -10.66 -18.93
CA GLY A 178 -13.73 -10.56 -19.72
C GLY A 178 -14.46 -11.89 -19.86
N GLN A 179 -13.72 -12.97 -20.14
CA GLN A 179 -14.27 -14.32 -20.22
C GLN A 179 -14.86 -14.75 -18.87
N ARG A 180 -14.15 -14.48 -17.76
CA ARG A 180 -14.63 -14.80 -16.41
C ARG A 180 -15.91 -14.04 -16.06
N VAL A 181 -15.95 -12.74 -16.32
CA VAL A 181 -17.14 -11.91 -16.12
C VAL A 181 -18.31 -12.44 -16.95
N SER A 182 -18.07 -12.76 -18.23
CA SER A 182 -19.11 -13.34 -19.09
C SER A 182 -19.66 -14.66 -18.55
N GLN A 183 -18.77 -15.58 -18.14
CA GLN A 183 -19.17 -16.88 -17.61
C GLN A 183 -19.88 -16.81 -16.25
N ARG A 184 -19.46 -15.90 -15.37
CA ARG A 184 -19.96 -15.81 -13.98
C ARG A 184 -21.14 -14.88 -13.82
N CYS A 185 -21.15 -13.78 -14.56
CA CYS A 185 -22.15 -12.73 -14.45
C CYS A 185 -23.18 -12.75 -15.59
N GLY A 186 -22.98 -13.57 -16.62
CA GLY A 186 -23.91 -13.69 -17.74
C GLY A 186 -23.95 -12.46 -18.65
N VAL A 187 -22.95 -11.59 -18.56
CA VAL A 187 -22.87 -10.31 -19.28
C VAL A 187 -21.53 -10.16 -19.98
N GLU A 188 -21.54 -9.61 -21.19
CA GLU A 188 -20.29 -9.24 -21.87
C GLU A 188 -19.71 -7.98 -21.23
N MET A 189 -18.40 -7.99 -20.95
CA MET A 189 -17.72 -6.80 -20.45
C MET A 189 -17.73 -5.74 -21.56
N PRO A 190 -18.24 -4.51 -21.31
CA PRO A 190 -18.12 -3.43 -22.27
C PRO A 190 -16.66 -3.19 -22.63
N LYS A 191 -16.37 -2.98 -23.92
CA LYS A 191 -15.03 -2.58 -24.33
C LYS A 191 -14.79 -1.16 -23.82
N ALA A 192 -13.65 -0.97 -23.17
CA ALA A 192 -13.17 0.34 -22.73
C ALA A 192 -12.89 1.26 -23.93
#